data_AF-A0AAN7GCL5-F1
#
_entry.id   AF-A0AAN7GCL5-F1
#
_cell.length_a   1.000
_cell.length_b   1.000
_cell.length_c   1.000
_cell.angle_alpha   90.00
_cell.angle_beta   90.00
_cell.angle_gamma   90.00
#
_symmetry.space_group_name_H-M   'P 1'
#
loop_
_entity.id
_entity.type
_entity.pdbx_description
1 polymer ?
#
loop_
_entity_poly.entity_id
_entity_poly.type
_entity_poly.pdbx_seq_one_letter_code
_entity_poly.pdbx_strand_id
1 'polypeptide(L)' 'MAGELVEFEEGTIGIALNLESNNVGVVLMGDGLLIQEGSSVKATGRIAQILVSEAYLGRVITV' A
#
# COMPACT_ATOMS: atom_id res chain seq x y z
N MET A 1 2.78 3.02 -10.84
CA MET A 1 3.03 4.48 -10.81
C MET A 1 3.72 4.83 -9.50
N ALA A 2 4.44 5.96 -9.43
CA ALA A 2 5.04 6.39 -8.16
C ALA A 2 3.94 6.87 -7.21
N GLY A 3 4.01 6.47 -5.94
CA GLY A 3 2.98 6.73 -4.94
C GLY A 3 1.72 5.86 -5.07
N GLU A 4 1.75 4.80 -5.88
CA GLU A 4 0.60 3.90 -6.05
C GLU A 4 0.46 2.91 -4.89
N LEU A 5 -0.79 2.59 -4.51
CA LEU A 5 -1.09 1.48 -3.60
C LEU A 5 -0.91 0.15 -4.31
N VAL A 6 -0.26 -0.79 -3.63
CA VAL A 6 -0.12 -2.18 -4.06
C VAL A 6 -0.66 -3.10 -2.98
N GLU A 7 -1.19 -4.24 -3.39
CA GLU A 7 -1.77 -5.25 -2.49
C GLU A 7 -0.99 -6.56 -2.65
N PHE A 8 -0.47 -7.06 -1.53
CA PHE A 8 0.21 -8.34 -1.45
C PHE A 8 -0.82 -9.48 -1.34
N GLU A 9 -0.44 -10.68 -1.75
CA GLU A 9 -1.33 -11.86 -1.78
C GLU A 9 -2.03 -12.17 -0.44
N GLU A 10 -1.36 -11.90 0.68
CA GLU A 10 -1.89 -12.04 2.03
C GLU A 10 -2.83 -10.89 2.49
N GLY A 11 -2.91 -9.81 1.71
CA GLY A 11 -3.75 -8.63 1.97
C GLY A 11 -3.01 -7.41 2.54
N THR A 12 -1.71 -7.51 2.84
CA THR A 12 -0.90 -6.35 3.25
C THR A 12 -0.92 -5.28 2.15
N ILE A 13 -1.11 -4.02 2.51
CA ILE A 13 -1.05 -2.88 1.58
C ILE A 13 0.34 -2.23 1.64
N GLY A 14 0.85 -1.80 0.50
CA GLY A 14 2.07 -1.00 0.42
C GLY A 14 1.94 0.19 -0.51
N ILE A 15 2.92 1.10 -0.44
CA ILE A 15 3.05 2.24 -1.33
C ILE A 15 4.31 2.06 -2.19
N ALA A 16 4.16 2.06 -3.50
CA ALA A 16 5.27 2.03 -4.44
C ALA A 16 6.00 3.38 -4.46
N LEU A 17 7.28 3.42 -4.07
CA LEU A 17 8.07 4.65 -3.98
C LEU A 17 9.16 4.72 -5.04
N ASN A 18 10.16 3.85 -4.96
CA ASN A 18 11.28 3.85 -5.89
C ASN A 18 10.95 2.97 -7.09
N LEU A 19 10.99 3.53 -8.29
CA LEU A 19 10.72 2.82 -9.54
C LEU A 19 12.03 2.69 -10.31
N GLU A 20 12.65 1.52 -10.25
CA GLU A 20 13.85 1.20 -11.00
C GLU A 20 13.48 0.36 -12.23
N SER A 21 14.40 0.23 -13.18
CA SER A 21 14.13 -0.51 -14.42
C SER A 21 13.76 -1.98 -14.20
N ASN A 22 14.26 -2.58 -13.11
CA ASN A 22 14.16 -4.02 -12.85
C ASN A 22 13.47 -4.36 -11.50
N ASN A 23 13.19 -3.36 -10.67
CA ASN A 23 12.55 -3.57 -9.38
C ASN A 23 11.76 -2.33 -8.97
N VAL A 24 10.87 -2.52 -8.00
CA VAL A 24 10.09 -1.45 -7.38
C VAL A 24 10.27 -1.54 -5.87
N GLY A 25 10.72 -0.47 -5.25
CA GLY A 25 10.76 -0.32 -3.81
C GLY A 25 9.39 0.04 -3.27
N VAL A 26 8.84 -0.81 -2.41
CA VAL A 26 7.53 -0.64 -1.77
C VAL A 26 7.70 -0.48 -0.26
N VAL A 27 7.06 0.53 0.33
CA VAL A 27 6.95 0.65 1.80
C VAL A 27 5.66 -0.01 2.25
N LEU A 28 5.75 -0.90 3.23
CA LEU A 28 4.61 -1.63 3.77
C LEU A 28 3.82 -0.79 4.77
N MET A 29 2.50 -0.84 4.67
CA MET A 29 1.55 -0.26 5.62
C MET A 29 0.98 -1.38 6.51
N GLY A 30 1.87 -2.02 7.27
CA GLY A 30 1.58 -3.21 8.07
C GLY A 30 2.87 -3.86 8.59
N ASP A 31 2.75 -5.03 9.21
CA ASP A 31 3.91 -5.75 9.76
C ASP A 31 4.70 -6.55 8.70
N GLY A 32 4.05 -6.96 7.61
CA GLY A 32 4.65 -7.69 6.51
C GLY A 32 5.22 -9.05 6.89
N LEU A 33 4.83 -9.62 8.03
CA LEU A 33 5.47 -10.82 8.59
C LEU A 33 5.18 -12.10 7.78
N LEU A 34 4.13 -12.07 6.96
CA LEU A 34 3.71 -13.19 6.13
C LEU A 34 4.26 -13.11 4.70
N ILE A 35 4.86 -11.98 4.30
CA ILE A 35 5.40 -11.77 2.96
C ILE A 35 6.65 -12.61 2.79
N GLN A 36 6.65 -13.45 1.75
CA GLN A 36 7.79 -14.28 1.39
C GLN A 36 8.29 -13.96 -0.02
N GLU A 37 9.53 -14.31 -0.30
CA GLU A 37 10.07 -14.26 -1.66
C GLU A 37 9.17 -15.06 -2.61
N GLY A 38 8.84 -14.49 -3.76
CA GLY A 38 7.94 -15.08 -4.74
C GLY A 38 6.45 -14.81 -4.51
N SER A 39 6.07 -14.19 -3.39
CA SER A 39 4.67 -13.77 -3.15
C SER A 39 4.19 -12.82 -4.24
N SER A 40 2.96 -13.01 -4.69
CA SER A 40 2.38 -12.12 -5.70
C SER A 40 2.04 -10.75 -5.11
N VAL A 41 2.26 -9.70 -5.88
CA VAL A 41 1.85 -8.33 -5.56
C VAL A 41 1.08 -7.75 -6.74
N LYS A 42 -0.03 -7.08 -6.45
CA LYS A 42 -0.91 -6.51 -7.46
C LYS A 42 -0.93 -4.99 -7.36
N ALA A 43 -0.72 -4.35 -8.50
CA ALA A 43 -0.94 -2.93 -8.66
C ALA A 43 -2.44 -2.62 -8.60
N THR A 44 -2.84 -1.67 -7.75
CA THR A 44 -4.27 -1.33 -7.58
C THR A 44 -4.76 -0.30 -8.60
N GLY A 45 -3.84 0.38 -9.30
CA GLY A 45 -4.12 1.53 -10.16
C GLY A 45 -4.51 2.79 -9.39
N ARG A 46 -4.44 2.78 -8.06
CA ARG A 46 -4.86 3.88 -7.20
C ARG A 46 -3.63 4.54 -6.59
N ILE A 47 -3.44 5.82 -6.87
CA ILE A 47 -2.49 6.64 -6.10
C ILE A 47 -2.93 6.66 -4.64
N ALA A 48 -1.96 6.62 -3.73
CA ALA A 48 -2.17 6.68 -2.29
C ALA A 48 -3.17 7.79 -1.96
N GLN A 49 -4.26 7.40 -1.34
CA GLN A 49 -5.41 8.23 -1.03
C GLN A 49 -6.02 7.75 0.27
N ILE A 50 -6.73 8.64 0.95
CA ILE A 50 -7.46 8.33 2.17
C ILE A 50 -8.93 8.69 1.97
N LEU A 51 -9.81 7.93 2.62
CA LEU A 51 -11.24 8.25 2.63
C LEU A 51 -11.48 9.52 3.44
N VAL A 52 -12.38 10.37 2.92
CA VAL A 52 -12.79 11.61 3.57
C VAL A 52 -14.31 11.65 3.67
N SER A 53 -14.82 12.15 4.79
CA SER A 53 -16.25 12.24 5.08
C SER A 53 -16.47 13.09 6.33
N GLU A 54 -17.60 13.82 6.40
CA GLU A 54 -18.04 14.48 7.63
C GLU A 54 -18.25 13.49 8.78
N ALA A 55 -18.49 12.21 8.47
CA ALA A 55 -18.57 11.16 9.47
C ALA A 55 -17.31 11.08 10.35
N TYR A 56 -16.14 11.50 9.86
CA TYR A 56 -14.90 11.44 10.63
C TYR A 56 -14.76 12.56 11.67
N LEU A 57 -15.63 13.58 11.69
CA LEU A 57 -15.56 14.69 12.64
C LEU A 57 -15.68 14.20 14.09
N GLY A 58 -14.73 14.62 14.93
CA GLY A 58 -14.67 14.26 16.35
C GLY A 58 -14.17 12.83 16.63
N ARG A 59 -13.67 12.11 15.62
CA ARG A 59 -13.10 10.77 15.76
C ARG A 59 -11.58 10.81 15.65
N VAL A 60 -10.92 9.89 16.36
CA VAL A 60 -9.51 9.55 16.11
C VAL A 60 -9.50 8.37 15.16
N ILE A 61 -8.81 8.52 14.03
CA ILE A 61 -8.75 7.51 12.98
C ILE A 61 -7.32 6.97 12.90
N THR A 62 -7.21 5.66 12.76
CA THR A 62 -5.94 5.01 12.43
C THR A 62 -5.74 5.01 10.93
N VAL A 63 -4.52 5.34 10.52
CA VAL A 63 -4.08 5.29 9.14
C VAL A 63 -3.60 3.88 8.80
#